data_AF-A0A2E0SF06-F1
#
_entry.id   AF-A0A2E0SF06-F1
#
_cell.length_a   1.000
_cell.length_b   1.000
_cell.length_c   1.000
_cell.angle_alpha   90.00
_cell.angle_beta   90.00
_cell.angle_gamma   90.00
#
_symmetry.space_group_name_H-M   'P 1'
#
loop_
_entity.id
_entity.type
_entity.pdbx_description
1 polymer ?
#
loop_
_entity_poly.entity_id
_entity_poly.type
_entity_poly.pdbx_seq_one_letter_code
_entity_poly.pdbx_strand_id
1 'polypeptide(L)'
;MKRLRIGHEWEFGFNETIIVDYARKEIAVRRLGDGSWFAFSKYCPHQGADLSEVEIVDGAIRCPWHGLCFELESGANITNQCDPLRIYQVTVIRSEVFLSESKTVAPQMRTYLCRYGWDRRIGRFESSGDMNFSSGDLCIGITARGAERVTILNESLTAGGALVTGRITGISDSETEATDNIAFKVSTYLEDEFLNQNMDIEILNVEVLLDNQAIVHYIGTDQESLGPISVSASHRLGLSVSFHRAQFNV
;
A
#
# COMPACT_ATOMS: atom_id res chain seq x y z
N MET A 1 17.88 13.93 -22.47
CA MET A 1 18.47 12.64 -22.90
C MET A 1 17.96 12.29 -24.29
N LYS A 2 18.72 11.49 -25.05
CA LYS A 2 18.54 11.28 -26.49
C LYS A 2 17.61 10.08 -26.73
N ARG A 3 16.51 10.30 -27.46
CA ARG A 3 15.64 9.22 -27.98
C ARG A 3 16.41 8.30 -28.92
N LEU A 4 16.20 7.00 -28.83
CA LEU A 4 16.71 5.96 -29.72
C LEU A 4 15.63 5.62 -30.75
N ARG A 5 15.94 5.67 -32.04
CA ARG A 5 15.06 5.15 -33.09
C ARG A 5 15.13 3.63 -33.07
N ILE A 6 13.99 2.95 -32.99
CA ILE A 6 13.93 1.48 -32.88
C ILE A 6 13.35 0.78 -34.12
N GLY A 7 12.73 1.51 -35.04
CA GLY A 7 12.25 0.96 -36.32
C GLY A 7 11.04 1.71 -36.87
N HIS A 8 10.50 1.23 -37.98
CA HIS A 8 9.22 1.68 -38.52
C HIS A 8 8.06 0.93 -37.86
N GLU A 9 6.90 1.56 -37.62
CA GLU A 9 5.81 0.97 -36.83
C GLU A 9 5.24 -0.36 -37.39
N TRP A 10 5.44 -0.62 -38.68
CA TRP A 10 5.00 -1.85 -39.37
C TRP A 10 5.94 -3.03 -39.14
N GLU A 11 7.14 -2.80 -38.61
CA GLU A 11 8.09 -3.84 -38.24
C GLU A 11 7.70 -4.52 -36.91
N PHE A 12 6.69 -3.98 -36.21
CA PHE A 12 6.24 -4.46 -34.91
C PHE A 12 4.84 -5.06 -35.04
N GLY A 13 4.75 -6.39 -34.92
CA GLY A 13 3.48 -7.08 -34.85
C GLY A 13 2.71 -6.77 -33.56
N PHE A 14 1.41 -7.00 -33.60
CA PHE A 14 0.56 -6.83 -32.43
C PHE A 14 0.81 -7.95 -31.42
N ASN A 15 0.97 -7.57 -30.16
CA ASN A 15 1.30 -8.41 -29.01
C ASN A 15 2.64 -9.17 -29.13
N GLU A 16 3.50 -8.77 -30.07
CA GLU A 16 4.86 -9.30 -30.18
C GLU A 16 5.82 -8.47 -29.35
N THR A 17 6.62 -9.14 -28.52
CA THR A 17 7.70 -8.47 -27.77
C THR A 17 8.96 -8.42 -28.61
N ILE A 18 9.56 -7.23 -28.73
CA ILE A 18 10.88 -7.02 -29.31
C ILE A 18 11.83 -6.56 -28.21
N ILE A 19 13.03 -7.14 -28.15
CA ILE A 19 14.07 -6.72 -27.22
C ILE A 19 14.96 -5.67 -27.89
N VAL A 20 15.08 -4.52 -27.23
CA VAL A 20 15.88 -3.39 -27.68
C VAL A 20 16.95 -3.08 -26.63
N ASP A 21 18.20 -2.98 -27.08
CA ASP A 21 19.28 -2.46 -26.24
C ASP A 21 19.21 -0.93 -26.16
N TYR A 22 18.94 -0.41 -24.97
CA TYR A 22 18.91 1.03 -24.70
C TYR A 22 19.66 1.34 -23.42
N ALA A 23 20.64 2.27 -23.49
CA ALA A 23 21.48 2.66 -22.35
C ALA A 23 22.11 1.46 -21.59
N ARG A 24 22.56 0.44 -22.33
CA ARG A 24 23.14 -0.83 -21.81
C ARG A 24 22.16 -1.68 -20.99
N LYS A 25 20.86 -1.55 -21.26
CA LYS A 25 19.80 -2.35 -20.66
C LYS A 25 18.96 -2.98 -21.77
N GLU A 26 18.53 -4.21 -21.57
CA GLU A 26 17.59 -4.89 -22.44
C GLU A 26 16.16 -4.46 -22.11
N ILE A 27 15.47 -3.88 -23.08
CA ILE A 27 14.12 -3.33 -22.93
C ILE A 27 13.17 -4.16 -23.78
N ALA A 28 12.12 -4.69 -23.16
CA ALA A 28 11.01 -5.30 -23.86
C ALA A 28 10.08 -4.19 -24.37
N VAL A 29 9.87 -4.13 -25.69
CA VAL A 29 8.97 -3.19 -26.36
C VAL A 29 7.86 -3.99 -27.03
N ARG A 30 6.61 -3.58 -26.82
CA ARG A 30 5.43 -4.27 -27.34
C ARG A 30 4.39 -3.29 -27.85
N ARG A 31 3.75 -3.63 -28.96
CA ARG A 31 2.58 -2.93 -29.49
C ARG A 31 1.34 -3.75 -29.19
N LEU A 32 0.36 -3.22 -28.47
CA LEU A 32 -0.86 -3.95 -28.11
C LEU A 32 -1.89 -3.93 -29.24
N GLY A 33 -2.87 -4.83 -29.19
CA GLY A 33 -3.90 -4.96 -30.22
C GLY A 33 -4.78 -3.72 -30.45
N ASP A 34 -4.87 -2.83 -29.47
CA ASP A 34 -5.53 -1.52 -29.60
C ASP A 34 -4.63 -0.43 -30.24
N GLY A 35 -3.39 -0.80 -30.59
CA GLY A 35 -2.39 0.09 -31.18
C GLY A 35 -1.55 0.86 -30.15
N SER A 36 -1.83 0.73 -28.85
CA SER A 36 -1.01 1.33 -27.81
C SER A 36 0.38 0.67 -27.73
N TRP A 37 1.35 1.40 -27.19
CA TRP A 37 2.74 0.94 -27.08
C TRP A 37 3.15 0.85 -25.62
N PHE A 38 3.92 -0.18 -25.32
CA PHE A 38 4.46 -0.42 -24.00
C PHE A 38 5.94 -0.78 -24.07
N ALA A 39 6.74 -0.24 -23.14
CA ALA A 39 8.15 -0.59 -23.05
C ALA A 39 8.61 -0.64 -21.59
N PHE A 40 9.32 -1.72 -21.23
CA PHE A 40 9.70 -2.02 -19.85
C PHE A 40 11.04 -2.75 -19.78
N SER A 41 11.68 -2.72 -18.62
CA SER A 41 12.89 -3.50 -18.35
C SER A 41 12.61 -5.00 -18.54
N LYS A 42 13.44 -5.68 -19.34
CA LYS A 42 13.32 -7.13 -19.57
C LYS A 42 13.37 -7.93 -18.28
N TYR A 43 14.17 -7.50 -17.29
CA TYR A 43 14.35 -8.23 -16.05
C TYR A 43 13.53 -7.65 -14.90
N CYS A 44 12.90 -8.53 -14.13
CA CYS A 44 12.16 -8.20 -12.92
C CYS A 44 13.09 -7.60 -11.85
N PRO A 45 12.72 -6.46 -11.23
CA PRO A 45 13.57 -5.79 -10.24
C PRO A 45 13.77 -6.59 -8.94
N HIS A 46 12.92 -7.59 -8.67
CA HIS A 46 13.03 -8.42 -7.47
C HIS A 46 14.25 -9.36 -7.52
N GLN A 47 14.31 -10.27 -8.50
CA GLN A 47 15.38 -11.28 -8.60
C GLN A 47 15.85 -11.53 -10.04
N GLY A 48 15.48 -10.68 -11.00
CA GLY A 48 16.00 -10.76 -12.36
C GLY A 48 15.28 -11.77 -13.27
N ALA A 49 14.05 -12.19 -12.93
CA ALA A 49 13.23 -13.00 -13.82
C ALA A 49 13.08 -12.34 -15.19
N ASP A 50 13.19 -13.11 -16.27
CA ASP A 50 12.92 -12.62 -17.62
C ASP A 50 11.42 -12.39 -17.81
N LEU A 51 11.07 -11.16 -18.21
CA LEU A 51 9.70 -10.69 -18.43
C LEU A 51 9.38 -10.53 -19.92
N SER A 52 10.26 -10.93 -20.84
CA SER A 52 10.05 -10.72 -22.28
C SER A 52 8.82 -11.43 -22.85
N GLU A 53 8.50 -12.62 -22.35
CA GLU A 53 7.42 -13.46 -22.85
C GLU A 53 6.16 -13.43 -21.95
N VAL A 54 6.05 -12.47 -21.04
CA VAL A 54 4.91 -12.41 -20.11
C VAL A 54 3.66 -11.86 -20.77
N GLU A 55 2.53 -12.49 -20.45
CA GLU A 55 1.21 -11.94 -20.77
C GLU A 55 0.92 -10.71 -19.91
N ILE A 56 0.16 -9.79 -20.50
CA ILE A 56 -0.43 -8.68 -19.75
C ILE A 56 -1.84 -9.11 -19.39
N VAL A 57 -2.14 -9.12 -18.10
CA VAL A 57 -3.46 -9.46 -17.57
C VAL A 57 -3.92 -8.28 -16.71
N ASP A 58 -5.14 -7.81 -16.96
CA ASP A 58 -5.77 -6.70 -16.21
C ASP A 58 -4.90 -5.43 -16.11
N GLY A 59 -4.17 -5.09 -17.18
CA GLY A 59 -3.32 -3.89 -17.21
C GLY A 59 -2.04 -4.00 -16.37
N ALA A 60 -1.60 -5.23 -16.04
CA ALA A 60 -0.37 -5.49 -15.31
C ALA A 60 0.48 -6.60 -15.94
N ILE A 61 1.80 -6.52 -15.71
CA ILE A 61 2.76 -7.58 -16.00
C ILE A 61 2.89 -8.47 -14.78
N ARG A 62 2.74 -9.79 -14.97
CA ARG A 62 2.94 -10.77 -13.90
C ARG A 62 4.28 -11.48 -14.04
N CYS A 63 5.14 -11.34 -13.03
CA CYS A 63 6.43 -12.02 -12.97
C CYS A 63 6.24 -13.55 -12.84
N PRO A 64 6.92 -14.36 -13.68
CA PRO A 64 6.69 -15.81 -13.72
C PRO A 64 7.25 -16.56 -12.51
N TRP A 65 8.22 -15.98 -11.79
CA TRP A 65 8.85 -16.68 -10.64
C TRP A 65 8.03 -16.58 -9.36
N HIS A 66 7.60 -15.38 -8.98
CA HIS A 66 6.97 -15.12 -7.69
C HIS A 66 5.53 -14.58 -7.82
N GLY A 67 5.04 -14.40 -9.04
CA GLY A 67 3.69 -13.87 -9.29
C GLY A 67 3.52 -12.39 -8.97
N LEU A 68 4.61 -11.65 -8.73
CA LEU A 68 4.56 -10.19 -8.51
C LEU A 68 3.99 -9.49 -9.74
N CYS A 69 2.99 -8.64 -9.51
CA CYS A 69 2.35 -7.88 -10.56
C CYS A 69 2.86 -6.43 -10.59
N PHE A 70 3.05 -5.89 -11.79
CA PHE A 70 3.52 -4.53 -12.04
C PHE A 70 2.53 -3.80 -12.95
N GLU A 71 2.03 -2.65 -12.50
CA GLU A 71 1.16 -1.79 -13.31
C GLU A 71 1.90 -1.32 -14.56
N LEU A 72 1.25 -1.31 -15.73
CA LEU A 72 1.90 -0.91 -16.96
C LEU A 72 2.35 0.55 -16.92
N GLU A 73 1.47 1.48 -16.60
CA GLU A 73 1.76 2.91 -16.72
C GLU A 73 2.90 3.38 -15.80
N SER A 74 2.82 3.02 -14.52
CA SER A 74 3.78 3.48 -13.50
C SER A 74 4.95 2.52 -13.29
N GLY A 75 4.77 1.23 -13.61
CA GLY A 75 5.69 0.17 -13.22
C GLY A 75 5.57 -0.24 -11.75
N ALA A 76 4.65 0.35 -10.98
CA ALA A 76 4.52 0.08 -9.55
C ALA A 76 4.21 -1.39 -9.29
N ASN A 77 4.91 -1.99 -8.33
CA ASN A 77 4.56 -3.32 -7.85
C ASN A 77 3.28 -3.23 -7.01
N ILE A 78 2.22 -3.91 -7.45
CA ILE A 78 0.88 -3.84 -6.85
C ILE A 78 0.90 -4.26 -5.38
N THR A 79 1.74 -5.23 -5.02
CA THR A 79 1.87 -5.75 -3.65
C THR A 79 2.86 -4.96 -2.79
N ASN A 80 3.56 -3.97 -3.35
CA ASN A 80 4.58 -3.16 -2.69
C ASN A 80 5.68 -3.99 -1.96
N GLN A 81 6.04 -5.13 -2.55
CA GLN A 81 7.03 -6.09 -2.04
C GLN A 81 8.42 -5.93 -2.67
N CYS A 82 8.56 -5.15 -3.74
CA CYS A 82 9.85 -4.87 -4.38
C CYS A 82 9.84 -3.51 -5.10
N ASP A 83 11.02 -3.10 -5.59
CA ASP A 83 11.17 -1.88 -6.37
C ASP A 83 10.26 -1.90 -7.62
N PRO A 84 9.80 -0.73 -8.10
CA PRO A 84 9.02 -0.63 -9.33
C PRO A 84 9.77 -1.17 -10.55
N LEU A 85 9.03 -1.79 -11.46
CA LEU A 85 9.52 -2.15 -12.79
C LEU A 85 9.79 -0.87 -13.59
N ARG A 86 10.97 -0.78 -14.21
CA ARG A 86 11.32 0.40 -14.99
C ARG A 86 10.55 0.43 -16.32
N ILE A 87 9.79 1.50 -16.54
CA ILE A 87 9.03 1.76 -17.76
C ILE A 87 9.75 2.77 -18.66
N TYR A 88 9.59 2.65 -19.97
CA TYR A 88 10.19 3.50 -20.99
C TYR A 88 9.11 4.12 -21.88
N GLN A 89 9.38 5.31 -22.40
CA GLN A 89 8.44 5.99 -23.28
C GLN A 89 8.67 5.56 -24.72
N VAL A 90 7.60 5.12 -25.39
CA VAL A 90 7.58 4.89 -26.83
C VAL A 90 6.84 6.05 -27.50
N THR A 91 7.44 6.67 -28.51
CA THR A 91 6.83 7.74 -29.29
C THR A 91 6.89 7.39 -30.77
N VAL A 92 5.75 7.50 -31.45
CA VAL A 92 5.68 7.32 -32.91
C VAL A 92 5.59 8.70 -33.57
N ILE A 93 6.52 9.02 -34.47
CA ILE A 93 6.54 10.29 -35.21
C ILE A 93 6.67 9.96 -36.68
N ARG A 94 5.64 10.27 -37.48
CA ARG A 94 5.62 9.94 -38.92
C ARG A 94 5.94 8.46 -39.18
N SER A 95 5.28 7.57 -38.45
CA SER A 95 5.47 6.11 -38.51
C SER A 95 6.84 5.58 -38.09
N GLU A 96 7.74 6.44 -37.61
CA GLU A 96 9.00 6.04 -36.99
C GLU A 96 8.84 5.92 -35.47
N VAL A 97 9.26 4.79 -34.93
CA VAL A 97 9.13 4.45 -33.51
C VAL A 97 10.43 4.82 -32.77
N PHE A 98 10.27 5.55 -31.67
CA PHE A 98 11.36 6.00 -30.83
C PHE A 98 11.16 5.50 -29.40
N LEU A 99 12.23 5.01 -28.80
CA LEU A 99 12.33 4.67 -27.39
C LEU A 99 13.12 5.76 -26.65
N SER A 100 12.65 6.18 -25.49
CA SER A 100 13.40 7.04 -24.58
C SER A 100 13.18 6.62 -23.15
N GLU A 101 14.04 7.09 -22.24
CA GLU A 101 13.72 7.04 -20.80
C GLU A 101 12.31 7.61 -20.62
N SER A 102 11.46 6.86 -19.93
CA SER A 102 10.24 7.48 -19.45
C SER A 102 10.68 8.59 -18.51
N LYS A 103 10.04 9.76 -18.60
CA LYS A 103 9.93 10.59 -17.42
C LYS A 103 8.97 9.87 -16.47
N THR A 104 9.33 8.68 -16.00
CA THR A 104 8.79 8.11 -14.79
C THR A 104 9.21 9.08 -13.72
N VAL A 105 8.35 10.05 -13.48
CA VAL A 105 8.24 10.68 -12.19
C VAL A 105 7.90 9.49 -11.31
N ALA A 106 8.91 8.92 -10.61
CA ALA A 106 8.62 8.09 -9.45
C ALA A 106 7.52 8.85 -8.70
N PRO A 107 6.35 8.24 -8.41
CA PRO A 107 5.22 8.97 -7.87
C PRO A 107 5.78 9.88 -6.80
N GLN A 108 5.65 11.20 -6.96
CA GLN A 108 6.35 12.15 -6.12
C GLN A 108 5.83 11.92 -4.72
N MET A 109 6.49 11.06 -3.94
CA MET A 109 5.96 10.67 -2.65
C MET A 109 5.99 11.91 -1.79
N ARG A 110 4.80 12.38 -1.42
CA ARG A 110 4.65 13.47 -0.48
C ARG A 110 4.63 12.88 0.90
N THR A 111 5.37 13.50 1.81
CA THR A 111 5.35 13.11 3.21
C THR A 111 4.43 14.07 3.97
N TYR A 112 3.54 13.52 4.77
CA TYR A 112 2.65 14.24 5.65
C TYR A 112 2.97 13.89 7.11
N LEU A 113 2.85 14.89 7.98
CA LEU A 113 2.76 14.64 9.40
C LEU A 113 1.28 14.42 9.73
N CYS A 114 0.96 13.27 10.33
CA CYS A 114 -0.41 12.91 10.62
C CYS A 114 -0.59 12.56 12.10
N ARG A 115 -1.79 12.83 12.60
CA ARG A 115 -2.27 12.32 13.88
C ARG A 115 -3.04 11.03 13.62
N TYR A 116 -2.77 9.99 14.41
CA TYR A 116 -3.39 8.68 14.24
C TYR A 116 -3.52 7.99 15.60
N GLY A 117 -4.34 6.95 15.64
CA GLY A 117 -4.64 6.21 16.86
C GLY A 117 -5.50 6.96 17.88
N TRP A 118 -6.18 6.20 18.75
CA TRP A 118 -7.01 6.76 19.84
C TRP A 118 -6.22 7.66 20.82
N ASP A 119 -4.96 7.32 21.07
CA ASP A 119 -4.02 8.07 21.92
C ASP A 119 -3.36 9.26 21.19
N ARG A 120 -3.78 9.54 19.95
CA ARG A 120 -3.41 10.71 19.15
C ARG A 120 -1.91 10.82 18.87
N ARG A 121 -1.25 9.69 18.62
CA ARG A 121 0.14 9.61 18.15
C ARG A 121 0.36 10.51 16.94
N ILE A 122 1.60 10.94 16.78
CA ILE A 122 2.04 11.70 15.61
C ILE A 122 3.05 10.86 14.83
N GLY A 123 2.80 10.70 13.54
CA GLY A 123 3.60 9.86 12.65
C GLY A 123 3.81 10.50 11.30
N ARG A 124 4.82 10.01 10.57
CA ARG A 124 5.08 10.42 9.18
C ARG A 124 4.40 9.43 8.24
N PHE A 125 3.60 9.94 7.33
CA PHE A 125 2.91 9.13 6.34
C PHE A 125 3.29 9.57 4.94
N GLU A 126 3.43 8.61 4.03
CA GLU A 126 3.68 8.90 2.63
C GLU A 126 2.41 8.78 1.81
N SER A 127 2.28 9.59 0.77
CA SER A 127 1.20 9.51 -0.21
C SER A 127 1.77 9.67 -1.61
N SER A 128 1.08 9.10 -2.60
CA SER A 128 1.35 9.39 -4.00
C SER A 128 1.15 10.88 -4.29
N GLY A 129 2.01 11.47 -5.12
CA GLY A 129 2.13 12.92 -5.31
C GLY A 129 1.02 13.60 -6.08
N ASP A 130 0.18 12.80 -6.75
CA ASP A 130 -1.08 13.18 -7.38
C ASP A 130 -2.19 13.41 -6.35
N MET A 131 -2.10 12.80 -5.16
CA MET A 131 -2.98 13.11 -4.03
C MET A 131 -2.46 14.32 -3.26
N ASN A 132 -3.34 15.29 -3.03
CA ASN A 132 -3.06 16.48 -2.22
C ASN A 132 -4.02 16.52 -1.04
N PHE A 133 -3.47 16.67 0.16
CA PHE A 133 -4.24 16.84 1.37
C PHE A 133 -3.91 18.15 2.08
N SER A 134 -4.92 18.74 2.70
CA SER A 134 -4.83 19.92 3.53
C SER A 134 -4.77 19.54 5.01
N SER A 135 -4.23 20.44 5.83
CA SER A 135 -4.32 20.30 7.29
C SER A 135 -5.77 20.15 7.72
N GLY A 136 -6.07 19.12 8.51
CA GLY A 136 -7.40 18.78 8.99
C GLY A 136 -8.10 17.69 8.18
N ASP A 137 -7.59 17.34 7.00
CA ASP A 137 -8.18 16.26 6.19
C ASP A 137 -8.12 14.93 6.94
N LEU A 138 -9.22 14.18 6.85
CA LEU A 138 -9.33 12.84 7.39
C LEU A 138 -9.06 11.82 6.27
N CYS A 139 -8.06 10.99 6.47
CA CYS A 139 -7.57 10.05 5.47
C CYS A 139 -7.54 8.62 6.02
N ILE A 140 -7.41 7.67 5.10
CA ILE A 140 -7.13 6.27 5.40
C ILE A 140 -5.62 6.08 5.35
N GLY A 141 -5.03 5.70 6.48
CA GLY A 141 -3.61 5.39 6.61
C GLY A 141 -3.40 3.90 6.92
N ILE A 142 -2.49 3.25 6.19
CA ILE A 142 -2.06 1.89 6.48
C ILE A 142 -0.83 1.95 7.37
N THR A 143 -0.92 1.38 8.58
CA THR A 143 0.19 1.25 9.52
C THR A 143 0.50 -0.23 9.80
N ALA A 144 1.49 -0.50 10.64
CA ALA A 144 1.75 -1.86 11.13
C ALA A 144 0.59 -2.45 11.96
N ARG A 145 -0.38 -1.63 12.40
CA ARG A 145 -1.55 -2.06 13.17
C ARG A 145 -2.74 -2.43 12.29
N GLY A 146 -2.78 -1.93 11.06
CA GLY A 146 -3.90 -2.09 10.13
C GLY A 146 -4.25 -0.79 9.41
N ALA A 147 -5.40 -0.81 8.74
CA ALA A 147 -5.97 0.38 8.10
C ALA A 147 -6.68 1.25 9.14
N GLU A 148 -6.21 2.47 9.34
CA GLU A 148 -6.70 3.35 10.39
C GLU A 148 -6.96 4.77 9.89
N ARG A 149 -7.73 5.52 10.67
CA ARG A 149 -8.02 6.92 10.37
C ARG A 149 -6.84 7.78 10.79
N VAL A 150 -6.41 8.63 9.87
CA VAL A 150 -5.32 9.57 10.10
C VAL A 150 -5.77 10.98 9.75
N THR A 151 -5.47 11.94 10.61
CA THR A 151 -5.73 13.36 10.35
C THR A 151 -4.45 14.03 9.90
N ILE A 152 -4.48 14.70 8.76
CA ILE A 152 -3.34 15.49 8.27
C ILE A 152 -3.10 16.68 9.19
N LEU A 153 -1.88 16.84 9.66
CA LEU A 153 -1.46 18.01 10.45
C LEU A 153 -0.75 19.05 9.57
N ASN A 154 0.20 18.59 8.74
CA ASN A 154 0.92 19.43 7.79
C ASN A 154 1.63 18.58 6.73
N GLU A 155 1.95 19.17 5.59
CA GLU A 155 2.91 18.61 4.64
C GLU A 155 4.33 18.74 5.24
N SER A 156 5.05 17.62 5.32
CA SER A 156 6.42 17.59 5.82
C SER A 156 7.37 18.03 4.71
N LEU A 157 7.97 19.21 4.86
CA LEU A 157 8.95 19.78 3.93
C LEU A 157 10.32 19.05 3.95
N THR A 158 10.53 18.09 4.86
CA THR A 158 11.78 17.34 4.96
C THR A 158 11.68 16.03 4.20
N ALA A 159 12.35 15.97 3.05
CA ALA A 159 12.56 14.75 2.30
C ALA A 159 13.80 14.01 2.84
N GLY A 160 13.61 12.73 3.21
CA GLY A 160 14.70 11.76 3.39
C GLY A 160 15.17 11.51 4.82
N GLY A 161 15.21 10.23 5.19
CA GLY A 161 15.99 9.71 6.33
C GLY A 161 15.23 9.43 7.63
N ALA A 162 13.95 9.80 7.74
CA ALA A 162 13.16 9.50 8.93
C ALA A 162 12.28 8.25 8.76
N LEU A 163 12.08 7.51 9.86
CA LEU A 163 11.20 6.34 9.89
C LEU A 163 9.78 6.73 9.45
N VAL A 164 9.29 6.08 8.40
CA VAL A 164 7.91 6.21 7.92
C VAL A 164 7.00 5.37 8.82
N THR A 165 5.93 5.97 9.30
CA THR A 165 4.92 5.31 10.15
C THR A 165 3.93 4.51 9.32
N GLY A 166 3.56 5.00 8.13
CA GLY A 166 2.57 4.37 7.27
C GLY A 166 2.39 5.06 5.93
N ARG A 167 1.38 4.64 5.18
CA ARG A 167 1.04 5.19 3.86
C ARG A 167 -0.42 5.62 3.82
N ILE A 168 -0.70 6.80 3.28
CA ILE A 168 -2.06 7.27 3.00
C ILE A 168 -2.52 6.67 1.67
N THR A 169 -3.74 6.11 1.65
CA THR A 169 -4.31 5.43 0.47
C THR A 169 -5.59 6.07 -0.05
N GLY A 170 -6.16 7.02 0.68
CA GLY A 170 -7.37 7.72 0.25
C GLY A 170 -7.93 8.66 1.31
N ILE A 171 -9.02 9.34 0.96
CA ILE A 171 -9.81 10.18 1.87
C ILE A 171 -10.81 9.30 2.60
N SER A 172 -11.05 9.57 3.88
CA SER A 172 -12.11 8.91 4.66
C SER A 172 -13.32 9.83 4.72
N ASP A 173 -14.43 9.39 4.14
CA ASP A 173 -15.73 9.99 4.35
C ASP A 173 -16.16 9.66 5.80
N SER A 174 -16.42 10.70 6.59
CA SER A 174 -16.57 10.59 8.04
C SER A 174 -17.76 9.72 8.47
N GLU A 175 -17.52 8.65 9.22
CA GLU A 175 -18.52 8.04 10.13
C GLU A 175 -17.82 7.45 11.37
N THR A 176 -17.86 8.17 12.49
CA THR A 176 -17.41 7.69 13.82
C THR A 176 -18.43 6.74 14.46
N GLU A 177 -19.73 6.95 14.18
CA GLU A 177 -20.82 6.23 14.86
C GLU A 177 -20.81 4.71 14.66
N ALA A 178 -20.48 4.24 13.45
CA ALA A 178 -20.42 2.81 13.16
C ALA A 178 -19.29 2.11 13.94
N THR A 179 -18.12 2.73 14.02
CA THR A 179 -16.98 2.19 14.77
C THR A 179 -17.19 2.27 16.28
N ASP A 180 -17.86 3.30 16.78
CA ASP A 180 -18.17 3.45 18.21
C ASP A 180 -19.15 2.36 18.68
N ASN A 181 -20.14 2.02 17.83
CA ASN A 181 -21.08 0.93 18.13
C ASN A 181 -20.38 -0.44 18.18
N ILE A 182 -19.43 -0.68 17.28
CA ILE A 182 -18.61 -1.91 17.30
C ILE A 182 -17.74 -1.95 18.55
N ALA A 183 -17.05 -0.85 18.88
CA ALA A 183 -16.21 -0.73 20.07
C ALA A 183 -17.00 -1.04 21.35
N PHE A 184 -18.22 -0.49 21.46
CA PHE A 184 -19.11 -0.76 22.58
C PHE A 184 -19.47 -2.25 22.69
N LYS A 185 -19.86 -2.89 21.58
CA LYS A 185 -20.17 -4.34 21.55
C LYS A 185 -18.99 -5.20 21.97
N VAL A 186 -17.79 -4.86 21.52
CA VAL A 186 -16.55 -5.55 21.90
C VAL A 186 -16.29 -5.39 23.39
N SER A 187 -16.39 -4.16 23.92
CA SER A 187 -16.19 -3.88 25.36
C SER A 187 -17.15 -4.68 26.22
N THR A 188 -18.46 -4.62 25.93
CA THR A 188 -19.48 -5.35 26.71
C THR A 188 -19.25 -6.85 26.69
N TYR A 189 -18.95 -7.43 25.52
CA TYR A 189 -18.68 -8.87 25.41
C TYR A 189 -17.47 -9.28 26.27
N LEU A 190 -16.39 -8.50 26.22
CA LEU A 190 -15.16 -8.82 26.95
C LEU A 190 -15.28 -8.59 28.45
N GLU A 191 -15.97 -7.54 28.88
CA GLU A 191 -16.27 -7.28 30.29
C GLU A 191 -17.04 -8.45 30.92
N ASP A 192 -18.07 -8.97 30.22
CA ASP A 192 -18.81 -10.15 30.66
C ASP A 192 -17.90 -11.39 30.74
N GLU A 193 -17.04 -11.62 29.75
CA GLU A 193 -16.11 -12.75 29.72
C GLU A 193 -15.10 -12.69 30.87
N PHE A 194 -14.52 -11.51 31.12
CA PHE A 194 -13.56 -11.29 32.20
C PHE A 194 -14.20 -11.47 33.58
N LEU A 195 -15.42 -10.98 33.76
CA LEU A 195 -16.19 -11.19 35.01
C LEU A 195 -16.50 -12.67 35.23
N ASN A 196 -16.96 -13.39 34.20
CA ASN A 196 -17.30 -14.81 34.31
C ASN A 196 -16.09 -15.70 34.64
N GLN A 197 -14.90 -15.31 34.18
CA GLN A 197 -13.65 -16.00 34.46
C GLN A 197 -12.91 -15.45 35.69
N ASN A 198 -13.48 -14.46 36.39
CA ASN A 198 -12.90 -13.79 37.55
C ASN A 198 -11.48 -13.25 37.30
N MET A 199 -11.30 -12.61 36.15
CA MET A 199 -10.02 -12.06 35.71
C MET A 199 -9.78 -10.64 36.26
N ASP A 200 -8.55 -10.37 36.64
CA ASP A 200 -8.03 -9.04 37.02
C ASP A 200 -7.57 -8.29 35.76
N ILE A 201 -8.55 -7.86 34.96
CA ILE A 201 -8.36 -7.06 33.75
C ILE A 201 -9.38 -5.92 33.71
N GLU A 202 -8.90 -4.71 33.45
CA GLU A 202 -9.71 -3.53 33.19
C GLU A 202 -9.46 -3.02 31.76
N ILE A 203 -10.55 -2.85 31.00
CA ILE A 203 -10.50 -2.28 29.65
C ILE A 203 -10.43 -0.75 29.76
N LEU A 204 -9.39 -0.17 29.19
CA LEU A 204 -9.22 1.29 29.12
C LEU A 204 -9.87 1.89 27.88
N ASN A 205 -9.74 1.20 26.74
CA ASN A 205 -10.31 1.64 25.46
C ASN A 205 -10.39 0.49 24.47
N VAL A 206 -11.40 0.50 23.59
CA VAL A 206 -11.45 -0.37 22.41
C VAL A 206 -11.33 0.48 21.16
N GLU A 207 -10.23 0.32 20.43
CA GLU A 207 -9.98 0.99 19.16
C GLU A 207 -10.41 0.08 18.00
N VAL A 208 -11.34 0.53 17.16
CA VAL A 208 -11.79 -0.21 15.96
C VAL A 208 -11.19 0.42 14.71
N LEU A 209 -10.43 -0.38 13.97
CA LEU A 209 -9.78 -0.02 12.73
C LEU A 209 -10.71 -0.21 11.52
N LEU A 210 -10.35 0.40 10.39
CA LEU A 210 -11.14 0.39 9.16
C LEU A 210 -11.13 -0.97 8.44
N ASP A 211 -10.17 -1.84 8.76
CA ASP A 211 -10.01 -3.19 8.23
C ASP A 211 -10.61 -4.26 9.16
N ASN A 212 -11.62 -3.89 9.95
CA ASN A 212 -12.37 -4.80 10.81
C ASN A 212 -11.48 -5.49 11.86
N GLN A 213 -10.59 -4.71 12.47
CA GLN A 213 -9.78 -5.11 13.62
C GLN A 213 -10.15 -4.26 14.84
N ALA A 214 -10.21 -4.88 16.01
CA ALA A 214 -10.34 -4.23 17.30
C ALA A 214 -9.06 -4.43 18.12
N ILE A 215 -8.53 -3.33 18.63
CA ILE A 215 -7.39 -3.30 19.55
C ILE A 215 -7.93 -2.89 20.92
N VAL A 216 -7.91 -3.85 21.85
CA VAL A 216 -8.37 -3.66 23.21
C VAL A 216 -7.19 -3.23 24.06
N HIS A 217 -7.24 -1.99 24.53
CA HIS A 217 -6.26 -1.43 25.45
C HIS A 217 -6.68 -1.74 26.87
N TYR A 218 -5.81 -2.39 27.63
CA TYR A 218 -6.16 -2.89 28.95
C TYR A 218 -5.02 -2.73 29.97
N ILE A 219 -5.38 -2.82 31.25
CA ILE A 219 -4.46 -3.03 32.37
C ILE A 219 -4.90 -4.28 33.13
N GLY A 220 -3.98 -4.93 33.84
CA GLY A 220 -4.27 -6.17 34.55
C GLY A 220 -3.09 -7.13 34.59
N THR A 221 -3.30 -8.26 35.27
CA THR A 221 -2.25 -9.26 35.53
C THR A 221 -2.44 -10.58 34.77
N ASP A 222 -3.67 -10.91 34.35
CA ASP A 222 -4.02 -12.21 33.74
C ASP A 222 -3.77 -12.30 32.22
N GLN A 223 -2.53 -12.07 31.77
CA GLN A 223 -2.22 -12.01 30.33
C GLN A 223 -2.31 -13.35 29.59
N GLU A 224 -2.02 -14.47 30.26
CA GLU A 224 -1.94 -15.80 29.62
C GLU A 224 -3.30 -16.28 29.08
N SER A 225 -4.39 -15.88 29.73
CA SER A 225 -5.76 -16.26 29.35
C SER A 225 -6.32 -15.45 28.17
N LEU A 226 -5.66 -14.36 27.76
CA LEU A 226 -6.15 -13.47 26.71
C LEU A 226 -6.05 -14.06 25.31
N GLY A 227 -5.14 -15.00 25.06
CA GLY A 227 -5.01 -15.67 23.75
C GLY A 227 -6.30 -16.41 23.36
N PRO A 228 -6.78 -17.35 24.18
CA PRO A 228 -8.07 -18.02 23.95
C PRO A 228 -9.26 -17.06 23.84
N ILE A 229 -9.31 -16.02 24.68
CA ILE A 229 -10.39 -15.01 24.65
C ILE A 229 -10.36 -14.19 23.36
N SER A 230 -9.18 -13.84 22.86
CA SER A 230 -9.02 -13.16 21.56
C SER A 230 -9.65 -14.00 20.44
N VAL A 231 -9.40 -15.31 20.42
CA VAL A 231 -9.95 -16.22 19.41
C VAL A 231 -11.48 -16.34 19.52
N SER A 232 -12.00 -16.55 20.74
CA SER A 232 -13.44 -16.68 20.95
C SER A 232 -14.19 -15.39 20.63
N ALA A 233 -13.68 -14.25 21.09
CA ALA A 233 -14.23 -12.92 20.79
C ALA A 233 -14.22 -12.65 19.28
N SER A 234 -13.11 -12.96 18.60
CA SER A 234 -12.99 -12.74 17.16
C SER A 234 -14.03 -13.53 16.37
N HIS A 235 -14.20 -14.80 16.71
CA HIS A 235 -15.20 -15.66 16.07
C HIS A 235 -16.62 -15.20 16.38
N ARG A 236 -16.90 -14.82 17.64
CA ARG A 236 -18.25 -14.43 18.07
C ARG A 236 -18.72 -13.11 17.46
N LEU A 237 -17.82 -12.15 17.36
CA LEU A 237 -18.13 -10.78 16.95
C LEU A 237 -17.89 -10.53 15.46
N GLY A 238 -17.18 -11.44 14.76
CA GLY A 238 -16.93 -11.34 13.32
C GLY A 238 -15.89 -10.29 12.94
N LEU A 239 -14.92 -10.01 13.82
CA LEU A 239 -13.80 -9.10 13.59
C LEU A 239 -12.54 -9.64 14.27
N SER A 240 -11.36 -9.16 13.88
CA SER A 240 -10.11 -9.55 14.58
C SER A 240 -10.02 -8.81 15.91
N VAL A 241 -9.86 -9.51 17.03
CA VAL A 241 -9.71 -8.90 18.36
C VAL A 241 -8.31 -9.15 18.89
N SER A 242 -7.59 -8.09 19.25
CA SER A 242 -6.24 -8.15 19.81
C SER A 242 -6.16 -7.35 21.11
N PHE A 243 -5.20 -7.69 21.98
CA PHE A 243 -5.02 -7.06 23.28
C PHE A 243 -3.68 -6.34 23.35
N HIS A 244 -3.71 -5.06 23.73
CA HIS A 244 -2.53 -4.25 23.98
C HIS A 244 -2.51 -3.76 25.42
N ARG A 245 -1.57 -4.28 26.21
CA ARG A 245 -1.38 -3.81 27.58
C ARG A 245 -0.89 -2.37 27.57
N ALA A 246 -1.56 -1.49 28.29
CA ALA A 246 -1.06 -0.14 28.52
C ALA A 246 0.22 -0.20 29.36
N GLN A 247 1.31 0.34 28.83
CA GLN A 247 2.57 0.50 29.55
C GLN A 247 2.65 1.94 30.06
N PHE A 248 2.74 2.11 31.37
CA PHE A 248 3.04 3.40 31.99
C PHE A 248 4.54 3.43 32.27
N ASN A 249 5.26 4.31 31.57
CA ASN A 249 6.60 4.66 32.00
C ASN A 249 6.47 5.53 33.25
N VAL A 250 6.74 4.94 34.42
CA VAL A 250 6.94 5.68 35.67
C VAL A 250 8.37 6.18 35.72
#